data_AF-A0A7W0F6U4-F1
#
_entry.id   AF-A0A7W0F6U4-F1
#
_cell.length_a   1.000
_cell.length_b   1.000
_cell.length_c   1.000
_cell.angle_alpha   90.00
_cell.angle_beta   90.00
_cell.angle_gamma   90.00
#
_symmetry.space_group_name_H-M   'P 1'
#
loop_
_entity.id
_entity.type
_entity.pdbx_description
1 polymer ?
#
loop_
_entity_poly.entity_id
_entity_poly.type
_entity_poly.pdbx_seq_one_letter_code
_entity_poly.pdbx_strand_id
1 'polypeptide(L)'
;YALFLEVLRRFQAAGLLKELILIGSWCQHFYRSYFTGLRYTPTIRTRDIDFLVPVPFRFKNKVDVEELLRDEGFVVTFSGGAGYMKLMHPDLIVEFLVPEKGKGSDRPYPLPQLSMNAQPLRFLDYLLQNTIRIEAEGLKINVPHPAAFALHKLIISARRTKEEKLVKDRKEALAILTALVRKGDAGEIRKMFEKMPTGWRKKVLDALTETDNVEIMRILK
;
A
#
# COMPACT_ATOMS: atom_id res chain seq x y z
N TYR A 1 6.51 -7.96 15.15
CA TYR A 1 6.78 -8.09 13.70
C TYR A 1 7.11 -9.52 13.24
N ALA A 2 7.37 -10.49 14.14
CA ALA A 2 7.75 -11.85 13.74
C ALA A 2 6.75 -12.50 12.76
N LEU A 3 5.46 -12.53 13.10
CA LEU A 3 4.41 -13.10 12.24
C LEU A 3 4.30 -12.38 10.88
N PHE A 4 4.46 -11.05 10.85
CA PHE A 4 4.45 -10.27 9.61
C PHE A 4 5.59 -10.69 8.67
N LEU A 5 6.80 -10.83 9.21
CA LEU A 5 7.96 -11.29 8.45
C LEU A 5 7.78 -12.74 8.00
N GLU A 6 7.14 -13.57 8.83
CA GLU A 6 6.89 -14.97 8.49
C GLU A 6 5.92 -15.12 7.30
N VAL A 7 4.82 -14.35 7.29
CA VAL A 7 3.92 -14.26 6.12
C VAL A 7 4.72 -13.89 4.86
N LEU A 8 5.61 -12.89 4.95
CA LEU A 8 6.42 -12.47 3.81
C LEU A 8 7.43 -13.54 3.37
N ARG A 9 8.05 -14.27 4.30
CA ARG A 9 8.97 -15.37 3.97
C ARG A 9 8.26 -16.49 3.23
N ARG A 10 7.09 -16.90 3.69
CA ARG A 10 6.25 -17.91 3.03
C ARG A 10 5.81 -17.45 1.64
N PHE A 11 5.40 -16.20 1.51
CA PHE A 11 5.04 -15.62 0.21
C PHE A 11 6.26 -15.54 -0.73
N GLN A 12 7.46 -15.26 -0.20
CA GLN A 12 8.68 -15.27 -1.00
C GLN A 12 9.03 -16.68 -1.48
N ALA A 13 8.97 -17.67 -0.59
CA ALA A 13 9.25 -19.07 -0.89
C ALA A 13 8.27 -19.62 -1.94
N ALA A 14 7.00 -19.24 -1.85
CA ALA A 14 5.97 -19.55 -2.84
C ALA A 14 6.10 -18.75 -4.16
N GLY A 15 7.02 -17.78 -4.22
CA GLY A 15 7.26 -16.92 -5.39
C GLY A 15 6.26 -15.76 -5.56
N LEU A 16 5.32 -15.59 -4.64
CA LEU A 16 4.26 -14.58 -4.69
C LEU A 16 4.80 -13.15 -4.63
N LEU A 17 5.83 -12.88 -3.82
CA LEU A 17 6.37 -11.52 -3.66
C LEU A 17 7.01 -10.95 -4.93
N LYS A 18 7.23 -11.77 -5.97
CA LYS A 18 7.65 -11.28 -7.29
C LYS A 18 6.54 -10.54 -8.02
N GLU A 19 5.30 -10.95 -7.80
CA GLU A 19 4.11 -10.43 -8.50
C GLU A 19 3.26 -9.52 -7.62
N LEU A 20 3.32 -9.71 -6.30
CA LEU A 20 2.57 -8.91 -5.33
C LEU A 20 3.32 -7.66 -4.91
N ILE A 21 2.57 -6.61 -4.60
CA ILE A 21 3.09 -5.35 -4.08
C ILE A 21 2.54 -5.17 -2.67
N LEU A 22 3.42 -5.10 -1.67
CA LEU A 22 3.02 -4.78 -0.31
C LEU A 22 2.66 -3.28 -0.25
N ILE A 23 1.40 -2.97 0.04
CA ILE A 23 0.90 -1.61 0.18
C ILE A 23 0.41 -1.36 1.62
N GLY A 24 -0.41 -0.33 1.83
CA GLY A 24 -0.92 -0.01 3.16
C GLY A 24 0.18 0.45 4.12
N SER A 25 -0.11 0.46 5.42
CA SER A 25 0.83 1.01 6.41
C SER A 25 2.11 0.16 6.54
N TRP A 26 2.02 -1.14 6.25
CA TRP A 26 3.11 -2.10 6.40
C TRP A 26 4.26 -1.90 5.40
N CYS A 27 4.02 -1.29 4.23
CA CYS A 27 5.13 -0.96 3.32
C CYS A 27 6.15 0.01 3.96
N GLN A 28 5.71 0.84 4.91
CA GLN A 28 6.59 1.78 5.62
C GLN A 28 7.64 1.08 6.49
N HIS A 29 7.43 -0.19 6.87
CA HIS A 29 8.44 -1.00 7.54
C HIS A 29 9.74 -1.04 6.72
N PHE A 30 9.61 -1.22 5.41
CA PHE A 30 10.73 -1.32 4.48
C PHE A 30 11.27 0.04 4.01
N TYR A 31 10.51 1.13 4.19
CA TYR A 31 11.02 2.48 3.92
C TYR A 31 12.18 2.89 4.83
N ARG A 32 12.41 2.20 5.96
CA ARG A 32 13.62 2.37 6.76
C ARG A 32 14.88 2.17 5.93
N SER A 33 14.90 1.15 5.07
CA SER A 33 16.02 0.90 4.15
C SER A 33 16.14 2.01 3.09
N TYR A 34 15.02 2.50 2.58
CA TYR A 34 15.01 3.62 1.62
C TYR A 34 15.56 4.92 2.24
N PHE A 35 15.16 5.24 3.47
CA PHE A 35 15.60 6.42 4.22
C PHE A 35 16.83 6.15 5.09
N THR A 36 17.68 5.19 4.71
CA THR A 36 18.93 4.92 5.43
C THR A 36 19.75 6.20 5.57
N GLY A 37 20.28 6.47 6.78
CA GLY A 37 20.98 7.70 7.12
C GLY A 37 20.08 8.82 7.65
N LEU A 38 18.75 8.68 7.57
CA LEU A 38 17.79 9.60 8.17
C LEU A 38 17.07 8.93 9.35
N ARG A 39 16.69 9.73 10.35
CA ARG A 39 15.82 9.27 11.44
C ARG A 39 14.37 9.18 10.93
N TYR A 40 14.06 8.07 10.25
CA TYR A 40 12.71 7.74 9.80
C TYR A 40 12.15 6.59 10.65
N THR A 41 11.08 6.89 11.40
CA THR A 41 10.38 5.89 12.22
C THR A 41 8.94 5.74 11.72
N PRO A 42 8.60 4.62 11.07
CA PRO A 42 7.23 4.39 10.61
C PRO A 42 6.30 4.17 11.79
N THR A 43 5.10 4.76 11.75
CA THR A 43 4.08 4.59 12.79
C THR A 43 3.03 3.58 12.34
N ILE A 44 3.39 2.29 12.38
CA ILE A 44 2.48 1.21 11.97
C ILE A 44 1.58 0.87 13.15
N ARG A 45 0.30 1.24 13.04
CA ARG A 45 -0.75 0.96 14.04
C ARG A 45 -1.95 0.31 13.36
N THR A 46 -1.71 -0.79 12.64
CA THR A 46 -2.75 -1.58 11.99
C THR A 46 -2.34 -3.04 11.96
N ARG A 47 -3.33 -3.94 12.02
CA ARG A 47 -3.14 -5.37 11.79
C ARG A 47 -3.29 -5.74 10.32
N ASP A 48 -3.97 -4.89 9.55
CA ASP A 48 -4.28 -5.13 8.15
C ASP A 48 -3.03 -4.98 7.28
N ILE A 49 -2.60 -6.08 6.66
CA ILE A 49 -1.55 -6.19 5.67
C ILE A 49 -2.21 -6.31 4.30
N ASP A 50 -1.95 -5.34 3.45
CA ASP A 50 -2.55 -5.22 2.14
C ASP A 50 -1.57 -5.61 1.04
N PHE A 51 -1.93 -6.60 0.21
CA PHE A 51 -1.21 -6.91 -1.02
C PHE A 51 -1.99 -6.44 -2.24
N LEU A 52 -1.40 -5.51 -2.98
CA LEU A 52 -1.91 -5.11 -4.28
C LEU A 52 -1.50 -6.14 -5.33
N VAL A 53 -2.52 -6.68 -6.01
CA VAL A 53 -2.41 -7.65 -7.08
C VAL A 53 -2.55 -6.94 -8.43
N PRO A 54 -1.56 -7.03 -9.34
CA PRO A 54 -1.69 -6.51 -10.70
C PRO A 54 -2.83 -7.19 -11.46
N VAL A 55 -3.52 -6.43 -12.33
CA VAL A 55 -4.58 -6.96 -13.20
C VAL A 55 -4.24 -6.69 -14.68
N PRO A 56 -3.93 -7.71 -15.49
CA PRO A 56 -4.07 -9.15 -15.20
C PRO A 56 -2.99 -9.70 -14.25
N PHE A 57 -3.38 -10.65 -13.39
CA PHE A 57 -2.46 -11.31 -12.47
C PHE A 57 -1.70 -12.43 -13.19
N ARG A 58 -0.42 -12.20 -13.50
CA ARG A 58 0.41 -13.09 -14.35
C ARG A 58 1.23 -14.09 -13.53
N PHE A 59 0.67 -14.61 -12.45
CA PHE A 59 1.30 -15.65 -11.66
C PHE A 59 1.02 -17.03 -12.28
N LYS A 60 2.09 -17.77 -12.61
CA LYS A 60 2.01 -19.05 -13.33
C LYS A 60 1.60 -20.22 -12.45
N ASN A 61 1.88 -20.13 -11.15
CA ASN A 61 1.60 -21.21 -10.20
C ASN A 61 0.24 -20.99 -9.55
N LYS A 62 -0.27 -22.04 -8.91
CA LYS A 62 -1.38 -21.93 -7.96
C LYS A 62 -0.84 -22.13 -6.56
N VAL A 63 -1.18 -21.22 -5.66
CA VAL A 63 -0.81 -21.26 -4.24
C VAL A 63 -2.08 -21.08 -3.45
N ASP A 64 -2.44 -22.08 -2.64
CA ASP A 64 -3.53 -21.90 -1.69
C ASP A 64 -3.00 -21.12 -0.49
N VAL A 65 -3.35 -19.84 -0.39
CA VAL A 65 -2.78 -18.98 0.68
C VAL A 65 -3.39 -19.25 2.05
N GLU A 66 -4.58 -19.85 2.11
CA GLU A 66 -5.13 -20.37 3.38
C GLU A 66 -4.25 -21.51 3.87
N GLU A 67 -4.03 -22.51 3.02
CA GLU A 67 -3.19 -23.66 3.38
C GLU A 67 -1.76 -23.23 3.73
N LEU A 68 -1.19 -22.28 2.97
CA LEU A 68 0.16 -21.76 3.18
C LEU A 68 0.35 -21.12 4.57
N LEU A 69 -0.71 -20.59 5.18
CA LEU A 69 -0.65 -19.87 6.45
C LEU A 69 -1.44 -20.56 7.57
N ARG A 70 -1.97 -21.77 7.33
CA ARG A 70 -2.85 -22.50 8.26
C ARG A 70 -2.17 -22.83 9.57
N ASP A 71 -0.94 -23.30 9.52
CA ASP A 71 -0.12 -23.67 10.69
C ASP A 71 0.37 -22.45 11.49
N GLU A 72 0.40 -21.26 10.88
CA GLU A 72 0.54 -19.97 11.58
C GLU A 72 -0.77 -19.51 12.25
N GLY A 73 -1.85 -20.29 12.15
CA GLY A 73 -3.13 -20.02 12.80
C GLY A 73 -4.03 -19.04 12.04
N PHE A 74 -3.76 -18.74 10.77
CA PHE A 74 -4.66 -17.94 9.95
C PHE A 74 -5.90 -18.74 9.54
N VAL A 75 -7.05 -18.07 9.55
CA VAL A 75 -8.33 -18.63 9.07
C VAL A 75 -8.95 -17.71 8.04
N VAL A 76 -9.59 -18.27 7.00
CA VAL A 76 -10.33 -17.47 6.03
C VAL A 76 -11.64 -17.01 6.64
N THR A 77 -11.93 -15.72 6.49
CA THR A 77 -13.21 -15.11 6.83
C THR A 77 -13.73 -14.27 5.67
N PHE A 78 -15.01 -13.92 5.73
CA PHE A 78 -15.66 -13.06 4.74
C PHE A 78 -16.05 -11.74 5.39
N SER A 79 -15.95 -10.66 4.63
CA SER A 79 -16.24 -9.31 5.11
C SER A 79 -17.04 -8.50 4.09
N GLY A 80 -17.87 -7.59 4.62
CA GLY A 80 -18.79 -6.77 3.84
C GLY A 80 -19.93 -7.58 3.19
N GLY A 81 -20.97 -6.88 2.72
CA GLY A 81 -22.10 -7.54 2.04
C GLY A 81 -21.73 -8.22 0.72
N ALA A 82 -20.53 -7.95 0.19
CA ALA A 82 -20.03 -8.49 -1.06
C ALA A 82 -19.23 -9.79 -0.92
N GLY A 83 -18.85 -10.20 0.30
CA GLY A 83 -18.12 -11.44 0.54
C GLY A 83 -16.62 -11.37 0.20
N TYR A 84 -15.94 -10.29 0.57
CA TYR A 84 -14.48 -10.18 0.41
C TYR A 84 -13.77 -11.10 1.40
N MET A 85 -12.87 -11.94 0.89
CA MET A 85 -12.10 -12.89 1.69
C MET A 85 -10.93 -12.19 2.38
N LYS A 86 -10.70 -12.57 3.64
CA LYS A 86 -9.57 -12.13 4.46
C LYS A 86 -8.98 -13.32 5.17
N LEU A 87 -7.66 -13.32 5.36
CA LEU A 87 -7.00 -14.27 6.25
C LEU A 87 -6.83 -13.59 7.60
N MET A 88 -7.53 -14.09 8.63
CA MET A 88 -7.54 -13.51 9.96
C MET A 88 -6.67 -14.30 10.93
N HIS A 89 -5.88 -13.57 11.71
CA HIS A 89 -5.15 -14.01 12.88
C HIS A 89 -5.35 -12.94 13.99
N PRO A 90 -5.30 -13.28 15.29
CA PRO A 90 -5.41 -12.29 16.38
C PRO A 90 -4.48 -11.08 16.23
N ASP A 91 -3.29 -11.28 15.68
CA ASP A 91 -2.29 -10.22 15.51
C ASP A 91 -2.28 -9.56 14.13
N LEU A 92 -2.75 -10.24 13.08
CA LEU A 92 -2.61 -9.78 11.69
C LEU A 92 -3.81 -10.19 10.84
N ILE A 93 -4.12 -9.36 9.85
CA ILE A 93 -5.14 -9.65 8.86
C ILE A 93 -4.49 -9.48 7.49
N VAL A 94 -4.54 -10.48 6.63
CA VAL A 94 -3.98 -10.40 5.26
C VAL A 94 -5.12 -10.25 4.26
N GLU A 95 -5.00 -9.23 3.40
CA GLU A 95 -6.00 -8.86 2.41
C GLU A 95 -5.36 -8.70 1.03
N PHE A 96 -6.13 -9.01 -0.01
CA PHE A 96 -5.73 -8.80 -1.40
C PHE A 96 -6.59 -7.71 -2.01
N LEU A 97 -5.93 -6.77 -2.70
CA LEU A 97 -6.55 -5.62 -3.33
C LEU A 97 -6.21 -5.59 -4.81
N VAL A 98 -7.13 -5.09 -5.64
CA VAL A 98 -6.91 -4.87 -7.08
C VAL A 98 -7.27 -3.45 -7.48
N PRO A 99 -6.66 -2.88 -8.53
CA PRO A 99 -7.11 -1.59 -9.06
C PRO A 99 -8.54 -1.66 -9.58
N GLU A 100 -9.41 -0.79 -9.07
CA GLU A 100 -10.77 -0.62 -9.59
C GLU A 100 -10.74 0.11 -10.95
N LYS A 101 -11.38 -0.48 -11.97
CA LYS A 101 -11.43 0.05 -13.34
C LYS A 101 -12.86 0.48 -13.74
N GLY A 102 -12.94 1.43 -14.67
CA GLY A 102 -14.21 1.86 -15.27
C GLY A 102 -15.21 2.49 -14.29
N LYS A 103 -16.50 2.15 -14.44
CA LYS A 103 -17.60 2.64 -13.60
C LYS A 103 -17.45 2.24 -12.11
N GLY A 104 -16.58 1.27 -11.82
CA GLY A 104 -16.39 0.73 -10.50
C GLY A 104 -17.29 -0.46 -10.23
N SER A 105 -16.90 -1.29 -9.27
CA SER A 105 -17.64 -2.48 -8.87
C SER A 105 -17.29 -2.85 -7.44
N ASP A 106 -18.32 -2.99 -6.61
CA ASP A 106 -18.20 -3.55 -5.26
C ASP A 106 -18.24 -5.09 -5.25
N ARG A 107 -18.04 -5.73 -6.41
CA ARG A 107 -17.98 -7.19 -6.49
C ARG A 107 -16.55 -7.67 -6.21
N PRO A 108 -16.36 -8.78 -5.47
CA PRO A 108 -15.03 -9.35 -5.30
C PRO A 108 -14.43 -9.74 -6.65
N TYR A 109 -13.15 -9.43 -6.82
CA TYR A 109 -12.38 -9.87 -7.98
C TYR A 109 -11.78 -11.25 -7.71
N PRO A 110 -12.09 -12.28 -8.50
CA PRO A 110 -11.60 -13.63 -8.24
C PRO A 110 -10.08 -13.71 -8.49
N LEU A 111 -9.36 -14.35 -7.56
CA LEU A 111 -7.94 -14.66 -7.66
C LEU A 111 -7.75 -16.18 -7.56
N PRO A 112 -8.11 -16.94 -8.62
CA PRO A 112 -8.10 -18.40 -8.56
C PRO A 112 -6.70 -18.98 -8.32
N GLN A 113 -5.63 -18.28 -8.74
CA GLN A 113 -4.26 -18.67 -8.45
C GLN A 113 -3.90 -18.59 -6.97
N LEU A 114 -4.68 -17.84 -6.16
CA LEU A 114 -4.47 -17.70 -4.72
C LEU A 114 -5.52 -18.46 -3.89
N SER A 115 -6.51 -19.13 -4.50
CA SER A 115 -7.71 -19.62 -3.81
C SER A 115 -8.46 -18.51 -3.02
N MET A 116 -8.37 -17.25 -3.45
CA MET A 116 -8.94 -16.08 -2.76
C MET A 116 -9.74 -15.20 -3.71
N ASN A 117 -10.37 -14.17 -3.16
CA ASN A 117 -10.83 -13.01 -3.92
C ASN A 117 -10.17 -11.72 -3.38
N ALA A 118 -10.23 -10.66 -4.17
CA ALA A 118 -9.68 -9.36 -3.82
C ALA A 118 -10.75 -8.27 -3.86
N GLN A 119 -10.55 -7.24 -3.05
CA GLN A 119 -11.37 -6.04 -3.08
C GLN A 119 -10.86 -5.05 -4.14
N PRO A 120 -11.69 -4.62 -5.10
CA PRO A 120 -11.33 -3.53 -6.00
C PRO A 120 -11.35 -2.18 -5.28
N LEU A 121 -10.29 -1.38 -5.42
CA LEU A 121 -10.25 -0.01 -4.88
C LEU A 121 -9.69 1.00 -5.88
N ARG A 122 -10.23 2.23 -5.85
CA ARG A 122 -9.72 3.36 -6.66
C ARG A 122 -8.29 3.72 -6.29
N PHE A 123 -7.61 4.33 -7.25
CA PHE A 123 -6.26 4.93 -7.13
C PHE A 123 -5.11 3.93 -6.90
N LEU A 124 -5.39 2.63 -6.75
CA LEU A 124 -4.34 1.63 -6.61
C LEU A 124 -3.49 1.46 -7.89
N ASP A 125 -4.05 1.78 -9.07
CA ASP A 125 -3.30 1.78 -10.34
C ASP A 125 -2.10 2.75 -10.28
N TYR A 126 -2.25 3.86 -9.55
CA TYR A 126 -1.15 4.80 -9.32
C TYR A 126 0.02 4.16 -8.56
N LEU A 127 -0.29 3.40 -7.50
CA LEU A 127 0.73 2.70 -6.72
C LEU A 127 1.38 1.60 -7.56
N LEU A 128 0.58 0.87 -8.35
CA LEU A 128 1.05 -0.19 -9.24
C LEU A 128 2.12 0.31 -10.22
N GLN A 129 1.91 1.49 -10.80
CA GLN A 129 2.80 2.09 -11.80
C GLN A 129 4.06 2.73 -11.20
N ASN A 130 4.10 2.95 -9.88
CA ASN A 130 5.17 3.68 -9.20
C ASN A 130 5.72 2.86 -8.03
N THR A 131 6.17 1.64 -8.31
CA THR A 131 6.78 0.74 -7.32
C THR A 131 8.30 0.80 -7.35
N ILE A 132 8.89 0.41 -6.23
CA ILE A 132 10.31 0.11 -6.09
C ILE A 132 10.47 -1.27 -5.46
N ARG A 133 11.62 -1.88 -5.74
CA ARG A 133 12.02 -3.13 -5.08
C ARG A 133 13.00 -2.83 -3.96
N ILE A 134 12.71 -3.34 -2.77
CA ILE A 134 13.59 -3.23 -1.60
C ILE A 134 14.08 -4.61 -1.23
N GLU A 135 15.39 -4.73 -0.99
CA GLU A 135 16.02 -5.92 -0.42
C GLU A 135 16.38 -5.63 1.05
N ALA A 136 15.73 -6.31 1.97
CA ALA A 136 15.92 -6.13 3.41
C ALA A 136 15.47 -7.39 4.17
N GLU A 137 16.15 -7.72 5.26
CA GLU A 137 15.77 -8.87 6.12
C GLU A 137 15.70 -10.22 5.38
N GLY A 138 16.51 -10.38 4.32
CA GLY A 138 16.50 -11.57 3.45
C GLY A 138 15.30 -11.65 2.50
N LEU A 139 14.48 -10.58 2.42
CA LEU A 139 13.30 -10.49 1.58
C LEU A 139 13.54 -9.54 0.41
N LYS A 140 12.97 -9.86 -0.76
CA LYS A 140 12.92 -9.00 -1.94
C LYS A 140 11.47 -8.60 -2.21
N ILE A 141 11.10 -7.37 -1.85
CA ILE A 141 9.70 -6.95 -1.77
C ILE A 141 9.45 -5.79 -2.71
N ASN A 142 8.35 -5.85 -3.46
CA ASN A 142 7.83 -4.71 -4.18
C ASN A 142 6.95 -3.88 -3.25
N VAL A 143 7.25 -2.60 -3.13
CA VAL A 143 6.45 -1.61 -2.39
C VAL A 143 6.23 -0.39 -3.29
N PRO A 144 5.20 0.45 -3.05
CA PRO A 144 5.13 1.74 -3.72
C PRO A 144 6.37 2.57 -3.39
N HIS A 145 6.80 3.41 -4.31
CA HIS A 145 7.79 4.43 -4.00
C HIS A 145 7.25 5.36 -2.88
N PRO A 146 8.07 5.81 -1.91
CA PRO A 146 7.57 6.61 -0.79
C PRO A 146 6.80 7.86 -1.21
N ALA A 147 7.24 8.54 -2.28
CA ALA A 147 6.52 9.69 -2.82
C ALA A 147 5.14 9.30 -3.37
N ALA A 148 5.05 8.20 -4.14
CA ALA A 148 3.78 7.70 -4.65
C ALA A 148 2.83 7.30 -3.52
N PHE A 149 3.34 6.63 -2.48
CA PHE A 149 2.58 6.28 -1.29
C PHE A 149 2.01 7.53 -0.59
N ALA A 150 2.84 8.54 -0.34
CA ALA A 150 2.43 9.75 0.35
C ALA A 150 1.41 10.55 -0.46
N LEU A 151 1.62 10.72 -1.77
CA LEU A 151 0.66 11.42 -2.62
C LEU A 151 -0.67 10.65 -2.73
N HIS A 152 -0.62 9.31 -2.80
CA HIS A 152 -1.82 8.47 -2.75
C HIS A 152 -2.59 8.64 -1.43
N LYS A 153 -1.88 8.69 -0.29
CA LYS A 153 -2.48 8.97 1.03
C LYS A 153 -3.23 10.30 1.06
N LEU A 154 -2.69 11.35 0.43
CA LEU A 154 -3.37 12.65 0.32
C LEU A 154 -4.66 12.54 -0.52
N ILE A 155 -4.63 11.83 -1.65
CA ILE A 155 -5.82 11.60 -2.49
C ILE A 155 -6.93 10.88 -1.71
N ILE A 156 -6.60 9.82 -0.98
CA ILE A 156 -7.60 9.04 -0.25
C ILE A 156 -8.12 9.78 0.98
N SER A 157 -7.32 10.65 1.61
CA SER A 157 -7.73 11.41 2.79
C SER A 157 -8.95 12.27 2.51
N ALA A 158 -9.03 12.88 1.32
CA ALA A 158 -10.17 13.68 0.86
C ALA A 158 -11.47 12.89 0.66
N ARG A 159 -11.43 11.55 0.76
CA ARG A 159 -12.60 10.67 0.65
C ARG A 159 -12.97 9.99 1.97
N ARG A 160 -12.20 10.22 3.04
CA ARG A 160 -12.49 9.65 4.36
C ARG A 160 -13.57 10.48 5.03
N THR A 161 -14.60 9.81 5.53
CA THR A 161 -15.66 10.44 6.34
C THR A 161 -15.29 10.55 7.81
N LYS A 162 -14.39 9.67 8.29
CA LYS A 162 -13.89 9.70 9.68
C LYS A 162 -12.70 10.63 9.78
N GLU A 163 -12.85 11.71 10.53
CA GLU A 163 -11.82 12.73 10.75
C GLU A 163 -10.49 12.15 11.25
N GLU A 164 -10.53 11.24 12.22
CA GLU A 164 -9.33 10.56 12.74
C GLU A 164 -8.50 9.87 11.64
N LYS A 165 -9.18 9.22 10.68
CA LYS A 165 -8.51 8.56 9.55
C LYS A 165 -7.92 9.57 8.58
N LEU A 166 -8.63 10.68 8.34
CA LEU A 166 -8.17 11.77 7.49
C LEU A 166 -6.91 12.42 8.07
N VAL A 167 -6.94 12.80 9.36
CA VAL A 167 -5.78 13.40 10.05
C VAL A 167 -4.59 12.45 10.07
N LYS A 168 -4.83 11.16 10.35
CA LYS A 168 -3.79 10.12 10.31
C LYS A 168 -3.17 10.00 8.91
N ASP A 169 -3.99 9.85 7.86
CA ASP A 169 -3.52 9.68 6.49
C ASP A 169 -2.69 10.90 6.03
N ARG A 170 -3.12 12.13 6.35
CA ARG A 170 -2.36 13.36 6.04
C ARG A 170 -1.05 13.44 6.81
N LYS A 171 -1.07 13.17 8.12
CA LYS A 171 0.14 13.19 8.96
C LYS A 171 1.20 12.21 8.46
N GLU A 172 0.77 10.98 8.11
CA GLU A 172 1.67 9.97 7.54
C GLU A 172 2.25 10.42 6.19
N ALA A 173 1.42 10.98 5.31
CA ALA A 173 1.88 11.50 4.02
C ALA A 173 2.93 12.60 4.19
N LEU A 174 2.66 13.58 5.03
CA LEU A 174 3.55 14.71 5.28
C LEU A 174 4.87 14.28 5.91
N ALA A 175 4.85 13.33 6.84
CA ALA A 175 6.07 12.78 7.44
C ALA A 175 6.99 12.15 6.38
N ILE A 176 6.40 11.40 5.43
CA ILE A 176 7.15 10.76 4.34
C ILE A 176 7.66 11.80 3.34
N LEU A 177 6.83 12.77 2.95
CA LEU A 177 7.25 13.86 2.04
C LEU A 177 8.39 14.68 2.65
N THR A 178 8.32 15.00 3.95
CA THR A 178 9.39 15.70 4.66
C THR A 178 10.68 14.86 4.70
N ALA A 179 10.57 13.54 4.92
CA ALA A 179 11.72 12.65 4.88
C ALA A 179 12.38 12.59 3.50
N LEU A 180 11.58 12.59 2.42
CA LEU A 180 12.07 12.67 1.05
C LEU A 180 12.80 13.99 0.77
N VAL A 181 12.25 15.12 1.20
CA VAL A 181 12.92 16.43 1.07
C VAL A 181 14.27 16.42 1.79
N ARG A 182 14.33 15.92 3.03
CA ARG A 182 15.58 15.79 3.80
C ARG A 182 16.60 14.85 3.14
N LYS A 183 16.13 13.86 2.39
CA LYS A 183 16.99 12.93 1.61
C LYS A 183 17.55 13.59 0.34
N GLY A 184 16.98 14.70 -0.11
CA GLY A 184 17.28 15.32 -1.40
C GLY A 184 16.38 14.87 -2.56
N ASP A 185 15.33 14.10 -2.28
CA ASP A 185 14.45 13.47 -3.28
C ASP A 185 13.24 14.36 -3.66
N ALA A 186 13.34 15.68 -3.51
CA ALA A 186 12.27 16.61 -3.87
C ALA A 186 11.88 16.51 -5.36
N GLY A 187 12.84 16.19 -6.24
CA GLY A 187 12.58 15.93 -7.66
C GLY A 187 11.68 14.73 -7.91
N GLU A 188 11.81 13.65 -7.13
CA GLU A 188 10.94 12.48 -7.25
C GLU A 188 9.52 12.77 -6.77
N ILE A 189 9.36 13.62 -5.74
CA ILE A 189 8.03 14.11 -5.33
C ILE A 189 7.34 14.82 -6.51
N ARG A 190 8.01 15.80 -7.12
CA ARG A 190 7.47 16.58 -8.25
C ARG A 190 7.14 15.66 -9.43
N LYS A 191 8.09 14.84 -9.86
CA LYS A 191 7.93 13.89 -10.97
C LYS A 191 6.74 12.95 -10.77
N MET A 192 6.56 12.42 -9.56
CA MET A 192 5.43 11.52 -9.27
C MET A 192 4.09 12.24 -9.21
N PHE A 193 4.08 13.48 -8.73
CA PHE A 193 2.89 14.34 -8.75
C PHE A 193 2.49 14.72 -10.18
N GLU A 194 3.44 15.12 -11.03
CA GLU A 194 3.17 15.53 -12.42
C GLU A 194 2.62 14.39 -13.28
N LYS A 195 3.02 13.13 -13.00
CA LYS A 195 2.47 11.94 -13.65
C LYS A 195 1.00 11.65 -13.28
N MET A 196 0.46 12.29 -12.24
CA MET A 196 -0.92 12.07 -11.85
C MET A 196 -1.91 12.78 -12.80
N PRO A 197 -3.10 12.18 -13.05
CA PRO A 197 -4.21 12.89 -13.68
C PRO A 197 -4.51 14.22 -12.97
N THR A 198 -4.90 15.24 -13.73
CA THR A 198 -5.16 16.60 -13.20
C THR A 198 -6.17 16.62 -12.05
N GLY A 199 -7.22 15.79 -12.11
CA GLY A 199 -8.19 15.66 -11.03
C GLY A 199 -7.62 15.06 -9.74
N TRP A 200 -6.57 14.24 -9.82
CA TRP A 200 -5.88 13.69 -8.65
C TRP A 200 -4.88 14.70 -8.09
N ARG A 201 -4.16 15.43 -8.96
CA ARG A 201 -3.31 16.56 -8.56
C ARG A 201 -4.09 17.60 -7.77
N LYS A 202 -5.29 17.97 -8.23
CA LYS A 202 -6.18 18.88 -7.50
C LYS A 202 -6.48 18.37 -6.08
N LYS A 203 -6.88 17.11 -5.94
CA LYS A 203 -7.17 16.49 -4.62
C LYS A 203 -5.97 16.51 -3.68
N VAL A 204 -4.76 16.27 -4.20
CA VAL A 204 -3.53 16.37 -3.42
C VAL A 204 -3.30 17.79 -2.92
N LEU A 205 -3.45 18.80 -3.80
CA LEU A 205 -3.28 20.20 -3.43
C LEU A 205 -4.32 20.66 -2.41
N ASP A 206 -5.59 20.28 -2.60
CA ASP A 206 -6.67 20.59 -1.66
C ASP A 206 -6.39 19.97 -0.27
N ALA A 207 -5.92 18.72 -0.23
CA ALA A 207 -5.55 18.06 1.02
C ALA A 207 -4.35 18.71 1.74
N LEU A 208 -3.50 19.45 1.00
CA LEU A 208 -2.35 20.16 1.55
C LEU A 208 -2.69 21.60 1.97
N THR A 209 -3.68 22.25 1.35
CA THR A 209 -4.11 23.61 1.75
C THR A 209 -4.65 23.66 3.18
N GLU A 210 -5.17 22.54 3.68
CA GLU A 210 -5.63 22.38 5.05
C GLU A 210 -4.48 22.08 6.04
N THR A 211 -3.22 22.27 5.63
CA THR A 211 -2.04 21.92 6.41
C THR A 211 -0.94 23.00 6.29
N ASP A 212 -0.17 23.24 7.36
CA ASP A 212 0.92 24.22 7.39
C ASP A 212 2.20 23.74 6.64
N ASN A 213 2.07 23.24 5.40
CA ASN A 213 3.18 22.62 4.65
C ASN A 213 3.60 23.42 3.41
N VAL A 214 4.04 24.66 3.64
CA VAL A 214 4.47 25.60 2.59
C VAL A 214 5.58 25.03 1.70
N GLU A 215 6.54 24.30 2.29
CA GLU A 215 7.67 23.74 1.54
C GLU A 215 7.22 22.68 0.52
N ILE A 216 6.36 21.73 0.94
CA ILE A 216 5.80 20.71 0.04
C ILE A 216 4.95 21.37 -1.05
N MET A 217 4.13 22.37 -0.69
CA MET A 217 3.34 23.11 -1.68
C MET A 217 4.22 23.82 -2.72
N ARG A 218 5.37 24.34 -2.34
CA ARG A 218 6.34 24.93 -3.28
C ARG A 218 6.97 23.88 -4.20
N ILE A 219 7.20 22.66 -3.71
CA ILE A 219 7.74 21.56 -4.54
C ILE A 219 6.72 21.10 -5.59
N LEU A 220 5.43 21.16 -5.28
CA LEU A 220 4.36 20.71 -6.18
C LEU A 220 3.84 21.76 -7.17
N LYS A 221 4.12 23.04 -6.94
CA LYS A 221 3.85 24.15 -7.87
C LYS A 221 4.97 24.29 -8.89
#